data_AF-A0A2L2YX09-F1
#
_entry.id   AF-A0A2L2YX09-F1
#
_cell.length_a   1.000
_cell.length_b   1.000
_cell.length_c   1.000
_cell.angle_alpha   90.00
_cell.angle_beta   90.00
_cell.angle_gamma   90.00
#
_symmetry.space_group_name_H-M   'P 1'
#
loop_
_entity.id
_entity.type
_entity.pdbx_description
1 polymer ?
#
loop_
_entity_poly.entity_id
_entity_poly.type
_entity_poly.pdbx_seq_one_letter_code
_entity_poly.pdbx_strand_id
1 'polypeptide(L)' 'MVFADGKERNVQALTTTVNLNVEGKIIPVKFIALPKAKGNRTLLGTDFLQAAGIVLN' A
#
# COMPACT_ATOMS: atom_id res chain seq x y z
N MET A 1 3.47 7.54 11.77
CA MET A 1 2.66 7.10 10.60
C MET A 1 1.20 7.23 10.97
N VAL A 2 0.41 7.90 10.14
CA VAL A 2 -1.04 7.95 10.28
C VAL A 2 -1.65 6.74 9.58
N PHE A 3 -2.46 5.96 10.27
CA PHE A 3 -3.14 4.79 9.72
C PHE A 3 -4.51 5.14 9.15
N ALA A 4 -5.14 4.19 8.45
CA ALA A 4 -6.49 4.35 7.92
C ALA A 4 -7.57 4.62 9.00
N ASP A 5 -7.27 4.33 10.27
CA ASP A 5 -8.12 4.70 11.42
C ASP A 5 -7.92 6.16 11.89
N GLY A 6 -7.12 6.95 11.16
CA GLY A 6 -6.79 8.34 11.48
C GLY A 6 -5.82 8.50 12.64
N LYS A 7 -5.38 7.40 13.28
CA LYS A 7 -4.50 7.47 14.43
C LYS A 7 -3.06 7.48 13.99
N GLU A 8 -2.29 8.37 14.60
CA GLU A 8 -0.85 8.31 14.49
C GLU A 8 -0.29 7.30 15.48
N ARG A 9 0.57 6.40 14.99
CA ARG A 9 1.36 5.51 15.85
C ARG A 9 2.79 5.42 15.34
N ASN A 10 3.70 5.17 16.27
CA ASN A 10 5.06 4.73 15.96
C ASN A 10 5.07 3.20 15.94
N VAL A 11 5.24 2.61 14.76
CA VAL A 11 5.35 1.16 14.59
C VAL A 11 6.54 0.85 13.69
N GLN A 12 7.21 -0.26 13.96
CA GLN A 12 8.19 -0.79 13.02
C GLN A 12 7.47 -1.30 11.77
N ALA A 13 7.90 -0.80 10.63
CA ALA A 13 7.42 -1.20 9.32
C ALA A 13 8.59 -1.64 8.46
N LEU A 14 8.40 -2.68 7.67
CA LEU A 14 9.33 -3.09 6.63
C LEU A 14 8.85 -2.51 5.31
N THR A 15 9.77 -2.03 4.49
CA THR A 15 9.44 -1.45 3.19
C THR A 15 10.24 -2.09 2.08
N THR A 16 9.60 -2.34 0.95
CA THR A 16 10.25 -2.80 -0.27
C THR A 16 9.52 -2.26 -1.49
N THR A 17 10.06 -2.50 -2.68
CA THR A 17 9.36 -2.26 -3.94
C THR A 17 8.82 -3.59 -4.46
N VAL A 18 7.54 -3.63 -4.82
CA VAL A 18 6.87 -4.80 -5.38
C VAL A 18 6.34 -4.47 -6.76
N ASN A 19 6.53 -5.40 -7.70
CA ASN A 19 5.95 -5.32 -9.03
C ASN A 19 4.51 -5.82 -8.98
N LEU A 20 3.54 -4.93 -9.14
CA LEU A 20 2.13 -5.28 -9.25
C LEU A 20 1.73 -5.45 -10.71
N ASN A 21 0.95 -6.50 -10.99
CA ASN A 21 0.30 -6.68 -12.28
C ASN A 21 -1.12 -6.11 -12.21
N VAL A 22 -1.39 -5.07 -13.01
CA VAL A 22 -2.71 -4.47 -13.16
C VAL A 22 -3.04 -4.46 -14.65
N GLU A 23 -4.04 -5.26 -15.04
CA GLU A 23 -4.49 -5.36 -16.45
C GLU A 23 -3.33 -5.61 -17.45
N GLY A 24 -2.35 -6.43 -17.07
CA GLY A 24 -1.19 -6.76 -17.91
C GLY A 24 -0.04 -5.74 -17.85
N LYS A 25 -0.19 -4.64 -17.11
CA LYS A 25 0.87 -3.67 -16.86
C LYS A 25 1.59 -4.00 -15.55
N ILE A 26 2.92 -4.00 -15.59
CA ILE A 26 3.76 -4.13 -14.40
C ILE A 26 4.06 -2.74 -13.84
N ILE A 27 3.62 -2.50 -12.61
CA ILE A 27 3.79 -1.22 -11.92
C ILE A 27 4.62 -1.47 -10.66
N PRO A 28 5.84 -0.93 -10.57
CA PRO A 28 6.63 -0.99 -9.35
C PRO A 28 6.03 -0.03 -8.31
N VAL A 29 5.61 -0.55 -7.16
CA VAL A 29 5.06 0.27 -6.06
C VAL A 29 5.78 0.01 -4.76
N LYS A 30 5.83 1.05 -3.91
CA LYS A 30 6.32 0.91 -2.55
C LYS A 30 5.32 0.10 -1.74
N PHE A 31 5.77 -1.02 -1.19
CA PHE A 31 4.99 -1.87 -0.32
C PHE A 31 5.46 -1.71 1.13
N ILE A 32 4.51 -1.61 2.05
CA ILE A 32 4.78 -1.48 3.48
C ILE A 32 4.17 -2.69 4.19
N ALA A 33 5.03 -3.52 4.79
CA ALA A 33 4.61 -4.62 5.63
C ALA A 33 4.67 -4.22 7.11
N LEU A 34 3.62 -4.53 7.85
CA LEU A 34 3.49 -4.28 9.29
C LEU A 34 3.54 -5.62 10.02
N PRO A 35 4.71 -6.07 10.53
CA PRO A 35 4.87 -7.43 11.08
C PRO A 35 3.94 -7.74 12.27
N LYS A 36 3.50 -6.69 12.99
CA LYS A 36 2.62 -6.81 14.16
C LYS A 36 1.15 -6.44 13.86
N ALA A 37 0.76 -6.38 12.58
CA ALA A 37 -0.63 -6.12 12.23
C ALA A 37 -1.53 -7.27 12.70
N LYS A 38 -2.73 -6.94 13.18
CA LYS A 38 -3.73 -7.94 13.62
C LYS A 38 -4.31 -8.78 12.49
N GLY A 39 -4.13 -8.35 11.24
CA GLY A 39 -4.65 -9.02 10.06
C GLY A 39 -3.71 -8.85 8.86
N ASN A 40 -4.02 -9.57 7.79
CA ASN A 40 -3.22 -9.66 6.57
C ASN A 40 -3.89 -8.99 5.35
N ARG A 41 -4.94 -8.20 5.56
CA ARG A 41 -5.58 -7.45 4.48
C ARG A 41 -4.62 -6.36 3.99
N THR A 42 -4.31 -6.39 2.69
CA THR A 42 -3.53 -5.36 2.03
C THR A 42 -4.43 -4.16 1.73
N LEU A 43 -3.96 -2.96 2.08
CA LEU A 43 -4.59 -1.71 1.69
C LEU A 43 -3.86 -1.14 0.49
N LEU A 44 -4.62 -0.66 -0.50
CA LEU A 44 -4.08 0.04 -1.66
C LEU A 44 -4.28 1.54 -1.45
N GLY A 45 -3.17 2.26 -1.36
CA GLY A 45 -3.16 3.71 -1.18
C GLY A 45 -3.46 4.47 -2.47
N THR A 46 -3.62 5.78 -2.33
CA THR A 46 -3.80 6.68 -3.48
C THR A 46 -2.57 6.75 -4.38
N ASP A 47 -1.38 6.48 -3.83
CA ASP A 47 -0.12 6.34 -4.58
C ASP A 47 -0.18 5.20 -5.59
N PHE A 48 -0.74 4.05 -5.19
CA PHE A 48 -1.02 2.94 -6.12
C PHE A 48 -2.03 3.35 -7.19
N LEU A 49 -3.16 3.96 -6.82
CA LEU A 49 -4.20 4.37 -7.78
C LEU A 49 -3.63 5.31 -8.83
N GLN A 50 -2.82 6.27 -8.41
CA GLN A 50 -2.13 7.20 -9.30
C GLN A 50 -1.12 6.49 -10.22
N ALA A 51 -0.29 5.60 -9.67
CA ALA A 51 0.69 4.83 -10.45
C ALA A 51 0.02 3.88 -11.46
N ALA A 52 -1.16 3.36 -11.14
CA ALA A 52 -1.94 2.47 -12.00
C ALA A 52 -2.85 3.21 -12.99
N GLY A 53 -3.01 4.53 -12.86
CA GLY A 53 -3.94 5.31 -13.68
C GLY A 53 -5.41 4.96 -13.43
N ILE A 54 -5.76 4.52 -12.21
CA ILE A 54 -7.12 4.17 -11.83
C ILE A 54 -7.90 5.44 -11.46
N VAL A 55 -9.08 5.60 -12.05
CA VAL A 55 -10.01 6.69 -11.79
C VAL A 55 -11.26 6.12 -11.10
N LEU A 56 -11.71 6.78 -10.03
CA LEU A 56 -12.96 6.46 -9.34
C LEU A 56 -14.09 7.27 -9.99
N ASN A 57 -15.17 6.59 -10.40
CA ASN A 57 -16.41 7.21 -10.89
C ASN A 57 -17.52 7.12 -9.84
#